data_AF-A0A1J0LX81-F1
#
_entry.id   AF-A0A1J0LX81-F1
#
_cell.length_a   1.000
_cell.length_b   1.000
_cell.length_c   1.000
_cell.angle_alpha   90.00
_cell.angle_beta   90.00
_cell.angle_gamma   90.00
#
_symmetry.space_group_name_H-M   'P 1'
#
loop_
_entity.id
_entity.type
_entity.pdbx_description
1 polymer ?
#
loop_
_entity_poly.entity_id
_entity_poly.type
_entity_poly.pdbx_seq_one_letter_code
_entity_poly.pdbx_strand_id
1 'polypeptide(L)'
;MIFSVKDSLRQAVEAASGGLCTVMYTKKGQPLFMRRIPRFNLEQLGPQFGSGPHPAFVVNGETKSEIWVSMYRAVLSNGELVSVPGQNASLLTYDQAVAYAAANGPGFHLMTRAEFMAVVLPEWLKAGKTDPPIRGNTQWGRSHEAPYEWGVRVDGQAPGTTTGDNATLAGSGPLAWRHDGTPFGVADIFGSRFLWFGGLRVNYGRIEIIPDASLDLSLASPNWMAIRASDGAPVTPQSGQTGVLYYKKDPTKSFTDDGVSQNVGPAILGTSPDTFPSGWDENTTTQDYVTNSSMSLAYESGLTPPTIAYALGLVPIPGVTKGAFLDYVQLAGKNPAQNRARPDWSSNVVFGLGFSHSPSNAFVVWAL
;
A
#
# COMPACT_ATOMS: atom_id res chain seq x y z
N MET A 1 -22.61 -18.96 32.86
CA MET A 1 -22.44 -19.55 31.50
C MET A 1 -21.24 -18.88 30.86
N ILE A 2 -20.22 -19.64 30.42
CA ILE A 2 -18.97 -19.11 29.84
C ILE A 2 -19.00 -19.03 28.30
N PHE A 3 -20.13 -19.38 27.68
CA PHE A 3 -20.31 -19.39 26.23
C PHE A 3 -20.58 -17.98 25.69
N SER A 4 -19.86 -17.61 24.62
CA SER A 4 -20.06 -16.39 23.84
C SER A 4 -19.94 -16.74 22.36
N VAL A 5 -20.91 -16.31 21.54
CA VAL A 5 -20.89 -16.52 20.08
C VAL A 5 -19.64 -15.89 19.45
N LYS A 6 -19.26 -14.70 19.94
CA LYS A 6 -18.06 -13.99 19.50
C LYS A 6 -16.79 -14.80 19.79
N ASP A 7 -16.65 -15.28 21.02
CA ASP A 7 -15.48 -16.05 21.40
C ASP A 7 -15.44 -17.42 20.69
N SER A 8 -16.60 -18.03 20.46
CA SER A 8 -16.70 -19.28 19.68
C SER A 8 -16.25 -19.10 18.24
N LEU A 9 -16.61 -17.98 17.60
CA LEU A 9 -16.13 -17.64 16.25
C LEU A 9 -14.61 -17.47 16.24
N ARG A 10 -14.05 -16.73 17.21
CA ARG A 10 -12.61 -16.55 17.36
C ARG A 10 -11.88 -17.90 17.47
N GLN A 11 -12.33 -18.75 18.39
CA GLN A 11 -11.76 -20.10 18.59
C GLN A 11 -11.86 -20.96 17.33
N ALA A 12 -12.97 -20.90 16.59
CA ALA A 12 -13.14 -21.66 15.35
C ALA A 12 -12.14 -21.22 14.27
N VAL A 13 -11.90 -19.91 14.12
CA VAL A 13 -10.93 -19.37 13.15
C VAL A 13 -9.50 -19.72 13.55
N GLU A 14 -9.16 -19.61 14.84
CA GLU A 14 -7.85 -20.01 15.36
C GLU A 14 -7.60 -21.51 15.14
N ALA A 15 -8.58 -22.36 15.46
CA ALA A 15 -8.48 -23.81 15.27
C ALA A 15 -8.32 -24.19 13.80
N ALA A 16 -9.14 -23.62 12.91
CA ALA A 16 -9.09 -23.92 11.48
C ALA A 16 -7.75 -23.49 10.84
N SER A 17 -7.20 -22.36 11.29
CA SER A 17 -5.97 -21.79 10.74
C SER A 17 -4.69 -22.29 11.42
N GLY A 18 -4.79 -23.17 12.42
CA GLY A 18 -3.64 -23.59 13.21
C GLY A 18 -2.97 -22.43 13.97
N GLY A 19 -3.76 -21.43 14.38
CA GLY A 19 -3.28 -20.22 15.07
C GLY A 19 -2.63 -19.17 14.16
N LEU A 20 -2.72 -19.32 12.84
CA LEU A 20 -2.24 -18.32 11.88
C LEU A 20 -3.16 -17.10 11.79
N CYS A 21 -4.46 -17.30 12.05
CA CYS A 21 -5.49 -16.27 12.04
C CYS A 21 -6.25 -16.22 13.36
N THR A 22 -6.87 -15.07 13.65
CA THR A 22 -7.79 -14.89 14.76
C THR A 22 -8.93 -13.95 14.36
N VAL A 23 -9.92 -13.79 15.24
CA VAL A 23 -10.92 -12.72 15.16
C VAL A 23 -10.71 -11.80 16.35
N MET A 24 -10.15 -10.62 16.09
CA MET A 24 -10.10 -9.54 17.06
C MET A 24 -11.45 -8.82 17.09
N TYR A 25 -11.75 -8.15 18.19
CA TYR A 25 -12.96 -7.36 18.34
C TYR A 25 -12.61 -5.90 18.57
N THR A 26 -13.24 -5.01 17.80
CA THR A 26 -13.08 -3.57 17.94
C THR A 26 -13.63 -3.05 19.28
N LYS A 27 -13.45 -1.76 19.56
CA LYS A 27 -14.00 -1.08 20.73
C LYS A 27 -15.52 -1.21 20.84
N LYS A 28 -16.25 -1.21 19.72
CA LYS A 28 -17.71 -1.49 19.69
C LYS A 28 -18.04 -2.98 19.58
N GLY A 29 -17.04 -3.86 19.67
CA GLY A 29 -17.19 -5.30 19.66
C GLY A 29 -17.55 -5.87 18.30
N GLN A 30 -17.12 -5.25 17.20
CA GLN A 30 -17.32 -5.76 15.85
C GLN A 30 -16.15 -6.67 15.43
N PRO A 31 -16.39 -7.72 14.62
CA PRO A 31 -15.36 -8.70 14.28
C PRO A 31 -14.35 -8.16 13.26
N LEU A 32 -13.07 -8.47 13.50
CA LEU A 32 -11.95 -8.19 12.63
C LEU A 32 -11.16 -9.49 12.41
N PHE A 33 -11.28 -10.10 11.24
CA PHE A 33 -10.50 -11.29 10.89
C PHE A 33 -9.06 -10.87 10.59
N MET A 34 -8.10 -11.42 11.33
CA MET A 34 -6.70 -10.98 11.28
C MET A 34 -5.77 -12.14 10.97
N ARG A 35 -4.76 -11.88 10.15
CA ARG A 35 -3.66 -12.76 9.80
C ARG A 35 -2.37 -12.29 10.45
N ARG A 36 -1.73 -13.18 11.20
CA ARG A 36 -0.44 -12.93 11.86
C ARG A 36 0.72 -12.96 10.88
N ILE A 37 1.52 -11.91 10.82
CA ILE A 37 2.77 -11.86 10.05
C ILE A 37 3.93 -11.82 11.05
N PRO A 38 4.74 -12.89 11.16
CA PRO A 38 5.86 -12.92 12.09
C PRO A 38 6.98 -12.00 11.63
N ARG A 39 7.72 -11.44 12.59
CA ARG A 39 8.90 -10.62 12.33
C ARG A 39 9.92 -11.39 11.49
N PHE A 40 10.52 -10.68 10.55
CA PHE A 40 11.72 -11.09 9.86
C PHE A 40 12.71 -9.92 9.80
N ASN A 41 13.97 -10.23 9.51
CA ASN A 41 15.02 -9.24 9.33
C ASN A 41 15.33 -9.01 7.84
N LEU A 42 15.78 -7.81 7.50
CA LEU A 42 16.05 -7.38 6.13
C LEU A 42 17.13 -8.22 5.44
N GLU A 43 18.15 -8.66 6.18
CA GLU A 43 19.22 -9.50 5.64
C GLU A 43 18.73 -10.86 5.12
N GLN A 44 17.56 -11.32 5.55
CA GLN A 44 16.94 -12.56 5.06
C GLN A 44 16.38 -12.41 3.63
N LEU A 45 16.10 -11.18 3.17
CA LEU A 45 15.60 -10.88 1.83
C LEU A 45 16.73 -10.73 0.80
N GLY A 46 17.86 -10.16 1.24
CA GLY A 46 19.05 -9.95 0.42
C GLY A 46 19.84 -8.70 0.83
N PRO A 47 21.12 -8.60 0.39
CA PRO A 47 22.02 -7.54 0.82
C PRO A 47 21.53 -6.12 0.47
N GLN A 48 20.76 -5.96 -0.61
CA GLN A 48 20.22 -4.66 -1.04
C GLN A 48 19.22 -4.06 -0.04
N PHE A 49 18.62 -4.87 0.84
CA PHE A 49 17.69 -4.43 1.86
C PHE A 49 18.38 -3.98 3.15
N GLY A 50 19.69 -4.20 3.28
CA GLY A 50 20.43 -3.91 4.51
C GLY A 50 20.24 -4.99 5.57
N SER A 51 20.21 -4.57 6.83
CA SER A 51 20.20 -5.46 7.99
C SER A 51 19.30 -4.95 9.12
N GLY A 52 18.90 -5.84 10.03
CA GLY A 52 18.05 -5.52 11.17
C GLY A 52 16.57 -5.82 10.92
N PRO A 53 15.68 -5.56 11.89
CA PRO A 53 14.26 -5.85 11.72
C PRO A 53 13.67 -5.05 10.56
N HIS A 54 12.77 -5.67 9.79
CA HIS A 54 12.01 -4.95 8.77
C HIS A 54 11.18 -3.82 9.44
N PRO A 55 11.09 -2.61 8.85
CA PRO A 55 10.46 -1.44 9.49
C PRO A 55 9.04 -1.66 10.01
N ALA A 56 8.26 -2.53 9.37
CA ALA A 56 6.92 -2.93 9.81
C ALA A 56 6.85 -3.48 11.25
N PHE A 57 7.97 -3.99 11.78
CA PHE A 57 8.02 -4.58 13.12
C PHE A 57 8.71 -3.67 14.14
N VAL A 58 8.91 -2.39 13.82
CA VAL A 58 9.47 -1.41 14.74
C VAL A 58 8.39 -0.39 15.06
N VAL A 59 7.92 -0.39 16.30
CA VAL A 59 6.83 0.46 16.79
C VAL A 59 7.25 1.09 18.10
N ASN A 60 7.21 2.41 18.18
CA ASN A 60 7.78 3.27 19.22
C ASN A 60 9.26 2.97 19.53
N GLY A 61 10.04 2.64 18.50
CA GLY A 61 11.44 2.21 18.65
C GLY A 61 11.61 0.81 19.25
N GLU A 62 10.51 0.13 19.62
CA GLU A 62 10.52 -1.24 20.11
C GLU A 62 10.33 -2.22 18.96
N THR A 63 11.12 -3.29 18.96
CA THR A 63 10.95 -4.36 17.98
C THR A 63 9.85 -5.32 18.42
N LYS A 64 8.80 -5.42 17.62
CA LYS A 64 7.66 -6.30 17.85
C LYS A 64 7.89 -7.67 17.23
N SER A 65 7.31 -8.71 17.82
CA SER A 65 7.48 -10.10 17.33
C SER A 65 6.66 -10.39 16.08
N GLU A 66 5.60 -9.62 15.84
CA GLU A 66 4.64 -9.82 14.78
C GLU A 66 3.75 -8.58 14.60
N ILE A 67 3.10 -8.53 13.44
CA ILE A 67 1.97 -7.63 13.17
C ILE A 67 0.75 -8.48 12.81
N TRP A 68 -0.44 -7.92 12.99
CA TRP A 68 -1.69 -8.56 12.62
C TRP A 68 -2.37 -7.76 11.53
N VAL A 69 -2.47 -8.33 10.32
CA VAL A 69 -3.05 -7.69 9.14
C VAL A 69 -4.46 -8.21 8.92
N SER A 70 -5.42 -7.34 8.64
CA SER A 70 -6.78 -7.78 8.34
C SER A 70 -6.82 -8.73 7.13
N MET A 71 -7.52 -9.86 7.25
CA MET A 71 -7.54 -10.89 6.20
C MET A 71 -8.23 -10.43 4.92
N TYR A 72 -9.19 -9.51 5.05
CA TYR A 72 -10.02 -9.01 3.97
C TYR A 72 -9.98 -7.48 3.94
N ARG A 73 -10.28 -6.90 2.78
CA ARG A 73 -10.46 -5.44 2.66
C ARG A 73 -11.57 -4.96 3.58
N ALA A 74 -11.34 -3.80 4.18
CA ALA A 74 -12.18 -3.31 5.26
C ALA A 74 -13.54 -2.76 4.77
N VAL A 75 -14.53 -2.88 5.64
CA VAL A 75 -15.89 -2.38 5.49
C VAL A 75 -16.15 -1.38 6.62
N LEU A 76 -16.65 -0.20 6.28
CA LEU A 76 -17.12 0.76 7.27
C LEU A 76 -18.43 0.25 7.87
N SER A 77 -18.42 -0.01 9.18
CA SER A 77 -19.59 -0.42 9.93
C SER A 77 -19.60 0.32 11.27
N ASN A 78 -20.70 1.01 11.58
CA ASN A 78 -20.87 1.75 12.83
C ASN A 78 -19.70 2.72 13.16
N GLY A 79 -19.08 3.34 12.15
CA GLY A 79 -17.96 4.27 12.33
C GLY A 79 -16.61 3.61 12.67
N GLU A 80 -16.48 2.32 12.43
CA GLU A 80 -15.25 1.52 12.58
C GLU A 80 -14.97 0.76 11.27
N LEU A 81 -13.69 0.47 10.98
CA LEU A 81 -13.32 -0.36 9.83
C LEU A 81 -13.21 -1.82 10.24
N VAL A 82 -14.19 -2.63 9.84
CA VAL A 82 -14.21 -4.07 10.13
C VAL A 82 -13.67 -4.88 8.95
N SER A 83 -13.19 -6.11 9.17
CA SER A 83 -12.67 -6.98 8.13
C SER A 83 -13.34 -8.33 8.24
N VAL A 84 -14.20 -8.63 7.27
CA VAL A 84 -15.08 -9.80 7.25
C VAL A 84 -15.21 -10.33 5.81
N PRO A 85 -15.30 -11.65 5.62
CA PRO A 85 -15.44 -12.24 4.29
C PRO A 85 -16.80 -11.94 3.65
N GLY A 86 -16.85 -11.94 2.33
CA GLY A 86 -18.10 -11.90 1.56
C GLY A 86 -18.81 -10.54 1.54
N GLN A 87 -18.13 -9.47 1.94
CA GLN A 87 -18.70 -8.11 1.96
C GLN A 87 -18.13 -7.22 0.85
N ASN A 88 -18.90 -6.21 0.45
CA ASN A 88 -18.41 -5.16 -0.43
C ASN A 88 -17.59 -4.15 0.39
N ALA A 89 -16.29 -4.12 0.16
CA ALA A 89 -15.37 -3.27 0.91
C ALA A 89 -15.63 -1.77 0.63
N SER A 90 -15.57 -0.94 1.67
CA SER A 90 -15.95 0.49 1.56
C SER A 90 -14.91 1.31 0.83
N LEU A 91 -15.39 2.24 -0.01
CA LEU A 91 -14.57 3.29 -0.62
C LEU A 91 -14.54 4.50 0.33
N LEU A 92 -13.32 4.92 0.70
CA LEU A 92 -13.07 5.93 1.71
C LEU A 92 -12.06 6.94 1.18
N THR A 93 -12.13 8.20 1.63
CA THR A 93 -10.98 9.10 1.51
C THR A 93 -9.84 8.63 2.43
N TYR A 94 -8.61 9.12 2.22
CA TYR A 94 -7.48 8.76 3.10
C TYR A 94 -7.76 9.13 4.56
N ASP A 95 -8.23 10.34 4.83
CA ASP A 95 -8.54 10.79 6.20
C ASP A 95 -9.64 9.95 6.86
N GLN A 96 -10.66 9.55 6.09
CA GLN A 96 -11.68 8.62 6.57
C GLN A 96 -11.07 7.26 6.91
N ALA A 97 -10.18 6.73 6.06
CA ALA A 97 -9.54 5.44 6.29
C ALA A 97 -8.67 5.46 7.57
N VAL A 98 -7.88 6.52 7.77
CA VAL A 98 -7.09 6.72 9.00
C VAL A 98 -7.99 6.84 10.22
N ALA A 99 -8.99 7.72 10.18
CA ALA A 99 -9.86 7.98 11.33
C ALA A 99 -10.69 6.76 11.73
N TYR A 100 -11.29 6.06 10.77
CA TYR A 100 -12.13 4.89 11.05
C TYR A 100 -11.32 3.65 11.42
N ALA A 101 -10.08 3.50 10.94
CA ALA A 101 -9.19 2.43 11.41
C ALA A 101 -8.79 2.67 12.88
N ALA A 102 -8.42 3.90 13.24
CA ALA A 102 -8.10 4.26 14.63
C ALA A 102 -9.31 4.13 15.57
N ALA A 103 -10.52 4.34 15.06
CA ALA A 103 -11.76 4.18 15.82
C ALA A 103 -12.00 2.75 16.33
N ASN A 104 -11.37 1.74 15.71
CA ASN A 104 -11.45 0.35 16.16
C ASN A 104 -10.88 0.14 17.57
N GLY A 105 -10.04 1.06 18.06
CA GLY A 105 -9.45 1.02 19.40
C GLY A 105 -7.92 1.07 19.39
N PRO A 106 -7.29 1.13 20.57
CA PRO A 106 -5.84 1.23 20.69
C PRO A 106 -5.10 0.13 19.94
N GLY A 107 -4.05 0.52 19.21
CA GLY A 107 -3.22 -0.36 18.37
C GLY A 107 -3.72 -0.55 16.94
N PHE A 108 -5.01 -0.34 16.67
CA PHE A 108 -5.55 -0.43 15.31
C PHE A 108 -5.23 0.82 14.50
N HIS A 109 -4.81 0.62 13.25
CA HIS A 109 -4.48 1.70 12.32
C HIS A 109 -4.65 1.25 10.87
N LEU A 110 -4.65 2.21 9.95
CA LEU A 110 -4.63 1.93 8.51
C LEU A 110 -3.31 1.23 8.17
N MET A 111 -3.37 0.14 7.41
CA MET A 111 -2.17 -0.56 6.93
C MET A 111 -1.16 0.41 6.34
N THR A 112 0.06 0.38 6.86
CA THR A 112 1.16 1.22 6.36
C THR A 112 1.85 0.58 5.15
N ARG A 113 2.60 1.39 4.39
CA ARG A 113 3.42 0.84 3.30
C ARG A 113 4.47 -0.16 3.81
N ALA A 114 5.05 0.08 4.98
CA ALA A 114 5.99 -0.86 5.58
C ALA A 114 5.33 -2.23 5.81
N GLU A 115 4.13 -2.26 6.39
CA GLU A 115 3.41 -3.51 6.67
C GLU A 115 2.98 -4.23 5.39
N PHE A 116 2.56 -3.48 4.37
CA PHE A 116 2.32 -4.04 3.05
C PHE A 116 3.57 -4.75 2.50
N MET A 117 4.73 -4.09 2.55
CA MET A 117 5.99 -4.67 2.10
C MET A 117 6.39 -5.90 2.93
N ALA A 118 6.09 -5.92 4.23
CA ALA A 118 6.30 -7.09 5.08
C ALA A 118 5.42 -8.29 4.69
N VAL A 119 4.25 -8.05 4.09
CA VAL A 119 3.40 -9.12 3.55
C VAL A 119 3.93 -9.63 2.21
N VAL A 120 4.41 -8.75 1.32
CA VAL A 120 4.71 -9.12 -0.08
C VAL A 120 6.16 -9.54 -0.34
N LEU A 121 7.15 -9.00 0.39
CA LEU A 121 8.57 -9.33 0.17
C LEU A 121 8.91 -10.81 0.46
N PRO A 122 8.36 -11.46 1.50
CA PRO A 122 8.56 -12.89 1.69
C PRO A 122 8.06 -13.72 0.50
N GLU A 123 6.98 -13.30 -0.15
CA GLU A 123 6.41 -14.01 -1.32
C GLU A 123 7.26 -13.83 -2.57
N TRP A 124 7.86 -12.65 -2.75
CA TRP A 124 8.91 -12.43 -3.77
C TRP A 124 10.14 -13.32 -3.53
N LEU A 125 10.59 -13.45 -2.28
CA LEU A 125 11.70 -14.33 -1.95
C LEU A 125 11.36 -15.80 -2.23
N LYS A 126 10.17 -16.27 -1.83
CA LYS A 126 9.67 -17.63 -2.12
C LYS A 126 9.55 -17.91 -3.61
N ALA A 127 9.22 -16.89 -4.42
CA ALA A 127 9.18 -16.96 -5.87
C ALA A 127 10.57 -16.95 -6.53
N GLY A 128 11.65 -17.12 -5.76
CA GLY A 128 13.01 -17.13 -6.29
C GLY A 128 13.51 -15.74 -6.71
N LYS A 129 13.04 -14.68 -6.04
CA LYS A 129 13.37 -13.28 -6.34
C LYS A 129 12.90 -12.83 -7.73
N THR A 130 11.72 -13.32 -8.11
CA THR A 130 11.02 -12.94 -9.35
C THR A 130 9.61 -12.45 -9.02
N ASP A 131 8.80 -12.16 -10.04
CA ASP A 131 7.41 -11.74 -9.85
C ASP A 131 6.63 -12.71 -8.93
N PRO A 132 6.10 -12.24 -7.79
CA PRO A 132 5.31 -13.08 -6.90
C PRO A 132 4.09 -13.66 -7.63
N PRO A 133 3.71 -14.93 -7.39
CA PRO A 133 2.61 -15.59 -8.08
C PRO A 133 1.22 -15.15 -7.61
N ILE A 134 1.13 -14.05 -6.86
CA ILE A 134 -0.11 -13.57 -6.25
C ILE A 134 -0.94 -12.88 -7.34
N ARG A 135 -2.18 -13.34 -7.52
CA ARG A 135 -3.14 -12.79 -8.49
C ARG A 135 -4.25 -12.05 -7.77
N GLY A 136 -5.22 -11.57 -8.52
CA GLY A 136 -6.38 -10.84 -7.99
C GLY A 136 -7.40 -10.57 -9.07
N ASN A 137 -8.46 -9.85 -8.68
CA ASN A 137 -9.42 -9.29 -9.61
C ASN A 137 -8.78 -8.12 -10.40
N THR A 138 -8.05 -8.41 -11.46
CA THR A 138 -7.39 -7.38 -12.28
C THR A 138 -8.12 -7.10 -13.59
N GLN A 139 -9.25 -7.74 -13.83
CA GLN A 139 -10.03 -7.58 -15.06
C GLN A 139 -11.50 -7.86 -14.81
N TRP A 140 -12.25 -6.86 -14.33
CA TRP A 140 -13.71 -6.89 -14.26
C TRP A 140 -14.30 -8.12 -13.56
N GLY A 141 -13.79 -8.48 -12.38
CA GLY A 141 -14.24 -9.63 -11.58
C GLY A 141 -13.38 -10.88 -11.72
N ARG A 142 -12.39 -10.88 -12.64
CA ARG A 142 -11.46 -12.01 -12.87
C ARG A 142 -10.01 -11.58 -12.92
N SER A 143 -9.10 -12.54 -12.94
CA SER A 143 -7.69 -12.28 -13.23
C SER A 143 -7.47 -12.12 -14.75
N HIS A 144 -6.60 -11.19 -15.14
CA HIS A 144 -6.19 -11.05 -16.54
C HIS A 144 -5.22 -12.17 -16.97
N GLU A 145 -4.37 -12.65 -16.06
CA GLU A 145 -3.41 -13.74 -16.33
C GLU A 145 -4.06 -15.12 -16.31
N ALA A 146 -5.14 -15.26 -15.54
CA ALA A 146 -5.89 -16.51 -15.40
C ALA A 146 -7.40 -16.22 -15.46
N PRO A 147 -8.00 -16.02 -16.65
CA PRO A 147 -9.41 -15.62 -16.77
C PRO A 147 -10.44 -16.60 -16.18
N TYR A 148 -10.02 -17.85 -15.91
CA TYR A 148 -10.81 -18.85 -15.20
C TYR A 148 -10.85 -18.63 -13.68
N GLU A 149 -9.99 -17.78 -13.15
CA GLU A 149 -10.02 -17.31 -11.75
C GLU A 149 -10.89 -16.06 -11.65
N TRP A 150 -11.97 -16.14 -10.88
CA TRP A 150 -12.89 -15.04 -10.67
C TRP A 150 -13.46 -15.02 -9.26
N GLY A 151 -13.90 -13.85 -8.82
CA GLY A 151 -14.62 -13.64 -7.57
C GLY A 151 -16.08 -13.29 -7.84
N VAL A 152 -16.88 -13.23 -6.78
CA VAL A 152 -18.29 -12.84 -6.87
C VAL A 152 -18.38 -11.32 -7.00
N ARG A 153 -18.81 -10.81 -8.15
CA ARG A 153 -18.94 -9.36 -8.36
C ARG A 153 -20.03 -8.75 -7.48
N VAL A 154 -19.78 -7.54 -6.98
CA VAL A 154 -20.71 -6.82 -6.10
C VAL A 154 -21.99 -6.38 -6.81
N ASP A 155 -21.94 -6.24 -8.14
CA ASP A 155 -23.08 -5.88 -8.99
C ASP A 155 -23.79 -7.09 -9.60
N GLY A 156 -23.36 -8.31 -9.26
CA GLY A 156 -23.96 -9.55 -9.77
C GLY A 156 -23.71 -9.85 -11.25
N GLN A 157 -22.91 -9.03 -11.95
CA GLN A 157 -22.58 -9.26 -13.36
C GLN A 157 -21.62 -10.42 -13.52
N ALA A 158 -21.53 -10.95 -14.74
CA ALA A 158 -20.53 -11.97 -15.07
C ALA A 158 -19.09 -11.40 -15.01
N PRO A 159 -18.10 -12.22 -14.62
CA PRO A 159 -16.70 -11.83 -14.65
C PRO A 159 -16.26 -11.53 -16.10
N GLY A 160 -15.57 -10.40 -16.30
CA GLY A 160 -15.14 -9.91 -17.61
C GLY A 160 -16.11 -8.93 -18.28
N THR A 161 -17.35 -8.76 -17.78
CA THR A 161 -18.28 -7.75 -18.30
C THR A 161 -17.72 -6.34 -18.06
N THR A 162 -17.45 -5.57 -19.11
CA THR A 162 -16.76 -4.26 -19.06
C THR A 162 -17.65 -3.08 -18.70
N THR A 163 -18.79 -3.36 -18.06
CA THR A 163 -19.74 -2.38 -17.55
C THR A 163 -20.09 -2.70 -16.10
N GLY A 164 -20.59 -1.70 -15.36
CA GLY A 164 -20.98 -1.86 -13.95
C GLY A 164 -19.84 -1.68 -12.96
N ASP A 165 -20.01 -2.25 -11.76
CA ASP A 165 -19.00 -2.24 -10.69
C ASP A 165 -18.19 -3.53 -10.77
N ASN A 166 -16.91 -3.38 -11.09
CA ASN A 166 -15.99 -4.50 -11.26
C ASN A 166 -15.50 -5.13 -9.95
N ALA A 167 -15.82 -4.54 -8.80
CA ALA A 167 -15.35 -5.05 -7.53
C ALA A 167 -15.94 -6.43 -7.20
N THR A 168 -15.19 -7.21 -6.44
CA THR A 168 -15.62 -8.53 -5.95
C THR A 168 -15.82 -8.50 -4.44
N LEU A 169 -16.74 -9.31 -3.93
CA LEU A 169 -16.92 -9.51 -2.49
C LEU A 169 -15.60 -10.00 -1.87
N ALA A 170 -15.27 -9.47 -0.70
CA ALA A 170 -13.96 -9.69 -0.10
C ALA A 170 -13.69 -11.18 0.16
N GLY A 171 -12.55 -11.68 -0.32
CA GLY A 171 -12.13 -13.07 -0.19
C GLY A 171 -12.90 -14.07 -1.06
N SER A 172 -13.72 -13.62 -2.00
CA SER A 172 -14.51 -14.51 -2.88
C SER A 172 -13.73 -15.15 -4.02
N GLY A 173 -12.52 -14.65 -4.31
CA GLY A 173 -11.63 -15.24 -5.31
C GLY A 173 -10.92 -16.51 -4.83
N PRO A 174 -10.21 -17.21 -5.73
CA PRO A 174 -9.49 -18.44 -5.40
C PRO A 174 -8.28 -18.19 -4.48
N LEU A 175 -7.66 -19.29 -4.01
CA LEU A 175 -6.49 -19.22 -3.12
C LEU A 175 -5.31 -18.47 -3.73
N ALA A 176 -5.17 -18.47 -5.06
CA ALA A 176 -4.14 -17.69 -5.76
C ALA A 176 -4.29 -16.16 -5.57
N TRP A 177 -5.43 -15.69 -5.06
CA TRP A 177 -5.68 -14.27 -4.73
C TRP A 177 -5.37 -13.94 -3.26
N ARG A 178 -4.74 -14.88 -2.56
CA ARG A 178 -4.28 -14.73 -1.18
C ARG A 178 -2.77 -14.71 -1.16
N HIS A 179 -2.17 -13.84 -0.34
CA HIS A 179 -0.73 -13.54 -0.43
C HIS A 179 0.17 -14.80 -0.36
N ASP A 180 -0.19 -15.78 0.46
CA ASP A 180 0.60 -17.01 0.67
C ASP A 180 0.04 -18.22 -0.09
N GLY A 181 -0.98 -18.04 -0.93
CA GLY A 181 -1.63 -19.12 -1.68
C GLY A 181 -2.45 -20.10 -0.83
N THR A 182 -2.67 -19.83 0.46
CA THR A 182 -3.43 -20.71 1.37
C THR A 182 -4.82 -20.15 1.70
N PRO A 183 -5.77 -20.96 2.23
CA PRO A 183 -7.07 -20.47 2.70
C PRO A 183 -7.00 -19.41 3.82
N PHE A 184 -5.84 -19.27 4.45
CA PHE A 184 -5.61 -18.37 5.59
C PHE A 184 -4.79 -17.14 5.21
N GLY A 185 -4.36 -17.00 3.96
CA GLY A 185 -3.68 -15.80 3.51
C GLY A 185 -4.59 -14.56 3.49
N VAL A 186 -3.96 -13.40 3.65
CA VAL A 186 -4.56 -12.08 3.34
C VAL A 186 -5.05 -12.09 1.89
N ALA A 187 -6.35 -11.90 1.70
CA ALA A 187 -7.03 -11.95 0.41
C ALA A 187 -7.13 -10.57 -0.23
N ASP A 188 -7.21 -10.54 -1.56
CA ASP A 188 -7.45 -9.33 -2.35
C ASP A 188 -6.43 -8.21 -2.06
N ILE A 189 -5.20 -8.56 -1.69
CA ILE A 189 -4.10 -7.59 -1.57
C ILE A 189 -3.78 -6.97 -2.94
N PHE A 190 -4.11 -7.69 -4.04
CA PHE A 190 -4.10 -7.20 -5.42
C PHE A 190 -5.49 -7.28 -6.07
N GLY A 191 -5.73 -6.39 -7.04
CA GLY A 191 -6.96 -6.36 -7.82
C GLY A 191 -8.13 -5.67 -7.11
N SER A 192 -9.34 -5.84 -7.65
CA SER A 192 -10.65 -5.30 -7.28
C SER A 192 -10.75 -3.78 -7.30
N ARG A 193 -9.98 -3.08 -6.46
CA ARG A 193 -10.01 -1.63 -6.26
C ARG A 193 -8.65 -1.15 -5.70
N PHE A 194 -8.40 0.15 -5.76
CA PHE A 194 -7.22 0.78 -5.16
C PHE A 194 -7.19 0.59 -3.63
N LEU A 195 -5.98 0.62 -3.07
CA LEU A 195 -5.75 0.43 -1.65
C LEU A 195 -4.99 1.61 -1.05
N TRP A 196 -5.51 2.22 0.01
CA TRP A 196 -4.78 3.22 0.79
C TRP A 196 -3.68 2.56 1.61
N PHE A 197 -2.52 3.24 1.69
CA PHE A 197 -1.49 2.93 2.66
C PHE A 197 -1.17 4.15 3.51
N GLY A 198 -1.07 3.94 4.82
CA GLY A 198 -0.51 4.92 5.75
C GLY A 198 1.00 5.04 5.62
N GLY A 199 1.53 6.15 6.15
CA GLY A 199 2.96 6.30 6.40
C GLY A 199 3.86 6.48 5.18
N LEU A 200 3.28 6.72 3.99
CA LEU A 200 4.00 7.19 2.81
C LEU A 200 3.20 8.28 2.09
N ARG A 201 3.86 9.39 1.76
CA ARG A 201 3.31 10.44 0.90
C ARG A 201 4.37 11.02 -0.02
N VAL A 202 3.90 11.72 -1.05
CA VAL A 202 4.74 12.55 -1.91
C VAL A 202 4.31 14.00 -1.75
N ASN A 203 5.27 14.87 -1.41
CA ASN A 203 5.03 16.29 -1.14
C ASN A 203 5.97 17.15 -2.00
N TYR A 204 5.45 17.78 -3.05
CA TYR A 204 6.27 18.43 -4.09
C TYR A 204 7.39 17.53 -4.63
N GLY A 205 7.04 16.27 -4.93
CA GLY A 205 7.98 15.22 -5.35
C GLY A 205 8.82 14.63 -4.23
N ARG A 206 8.93 15.29 -3.06
CA ARG A 206 9.69 14.76 -1.92
C ARG A 206 9.01 13.52 -1.37
N ILE A 207 9.78 12.45 -1.23
CA ILE A 207 9.31 11.23 -0.61
C ILE A 207 9.38 11.40 0.90
N GLU A 208 8.20 11.33 1.53
CA GLU A 208 8.08 11.47 2.98
C GLU A 208 7.41 10.25 3.58
N ILE A 209 7.95 9.78 4.70
CA ILE A 209 7.49 8.61 5.43
C ILE A 209 7.10 9.00 6.85
N ILE A 210 6.22 8.20 7.45
CA ILE A 210 6.14 8.13 8.90
C ILE A 210 6.95 6.88 9.29
N PRO A 211 8.04 7.03 10.04
CA PRO A 211 8.97 5.93 10.30
C PRO A 211 8.39 4.84 11.21
N ASP A 212 7.23 5.10 11.81
CA ASP A 212 6.62 4.28 12.85
C ASP A 212 5.10 4.24 12.70
N ALA A 213 4.55 3.04 12.58
CA ALA A 213 3.13 2.83 12.30
C ALA A 213 2.19 3.26 13.44
N SER A 214 2.69 3.44 14.67
CA SER A 214 1.89 3.91 15.81
C SER A 214 1.72 5.43 15.87
N LEU A 215 2.50 6.18 15.10
CA LEU A 215 2.42 7.64 15.06
C LEU A 215 1.20 8.10 14.27
N ASP A 216 0.78 9.35 14.50
CA ASP A 216 -0.34 9.96 13.78
C ASP A 216 -0.12 9.92 12.26
N LEU A 217 -0.97 9.16 11.55
CA LEU A 217 -0.93 8.99 10.10
C LEU A 217 -1.66 10.10 9.33
N SER A 218 -2.23 11.08 10.03
CA SER A 218 -2.95 12.20 9.40
C SER A 218 -2.06 13.04 8.49
N LEU A 219 -2.67 13.73 7.52
CA LEU A 219 -1.96 14.64 6.61
C LEU A 219 -1.27 15.79 7.34
N ALA A 220 -1.86 16.24 8.44
CA ALA A 220 -1.37 17.33 9.27
C ALA A 220 -0.34 16.90 10.33
N SER A 221 -0.03 15.60 10.40
CA SER A 221 0.89 15.05 11.39
C SER A 221 2.25 15.76 11.34
N PRO A 222 2.85 16.10 12.49
CA PRO A 222 4.22 16.62 12.52
C PRO A 222 5.27 15.52 12.32
N ASN A 223 4.86 14.24 12.25
CA ASN A 223 5.75 13.08 12.23
C ASN A 223 6.23 12.66 10.83
N TRP A 224 5.85 13.42 9.79
CA TRP A 224 6.34 13.17 8.44
C TRP A 224 7.83 13.52 8.34
N MET A 225 8.62 12.58 7.83
CA MET A 225 10.08 12.66 7.71
C MET A 225 10.49 12.42 6.26
N ALA A 226 11.43 13.21 5.75
CA ALA A 226 12.06 12.96 4.46
C ALA A 226 13.16 11.90 4.62
N ILE A 227 13.52 11.23 3.53
CA ILE A 227 14.58 10.20 3.53
C ILE A 227 15.88 10.82 3.01
N ARG A 228 16.92 10.92 3.84
CA ARG A 228 18.24 11.39 3.40
C ARG A 228 18.83 10.42 2.38
N ALA A 229 19.27 10.94 1.24
CA ALA A 229 19.73 10.12 0.12
C ALA A 229 21.04 9.37 0.40
N SER A 230 21.93 9.93 1.24
CA SER A 230 23.26 9.37 1.49
C SER A 230 23.25 8.09 2.35
N ASP A 231 22.28 7.94 3.24
CA ASP A 231 22.25 6.88 4.26
C ASP A 231 20.85 6.33 4.56
N GLY A 232 19.79 6.92 4.01
CA GLY A 232 18.41 6.52 4.29
C GLY A 232 17.85 7.03 5.62
N ALA A 233 18.57 7.87 6.35
CA ALA A 233 18.13 8.35 7.65
C ALA A 233 16.88 9.25 7.53
N PRO A 234 15.89 9.12 8.45
CA PRO A 234 14.77 10.05 8.51
C PRO A 234 15.26 11.43 8.95
N VAL A 235 14.89 12.47 8.21
CA VAL A 235 15.21 13.88 8.52
C VAL A 235 13.98 14.75 8.43
N THR A 236 13.94 15.82 9.20
CA THR A 236 12.83 16.79 9.17
C THR A 236 12.68 17.38 7.76
N PRO A 237 11.48 17.34 7.15
CA PRO A 237 11.24 17.94 5.85
C PRO A 237 11.33 19.47 5.91
N GLN A 238 11.97 20.08 4.92
CA GLN A 238 12.05 21.55 4.79
C GLN A 238 11.71 21.99 3.36
N SER A 239 11.19 23.21 3.18
CA SER A 239 10.93 23.75 1.84
C SER A 239 12.26 23.90 1.08
N GLY A 240 12.30 23.48 -0.19
CA GLY A 240 13.51 23.55 -1.02
C GLY A 240 14.66 22.63 -0.59
N GLN A 241 14.43 21.69 0.33
CA GLN A 241 15.46 20.79 0.86
C GLN A 241 16.14 19.95 -0.24
N THR A 242 17.47 19.86 -0.19
CA THR A 242 18.27 18.98 -1.06
C THR A 242 18.91 17.86 -0.25
N GLY A 243 19.44 16.83 -0.93
CA GLY A 243 20.06 15.67 -0.29
C GLY A 243 19.08 14.68 0.32
N VAL A 244 17.78 14.78 0.00
CA VAL A 244 16.73 13.84 0.38
C VAL A 244 16.06 13.27 -0.88
N LEU A 245 15.40 12.11 -0.79
CA LEU A 245 14.82 11.46 -1.97
C LEU A 245 13.61 12.21 -2.53
N TYR A 246 13.60 12.35 -3.86
CA TYR A 246 12.49 12.90 -4.65
C TYR A 246 12.12 11.95 -5.79
N TYR A 247 10.82 11.81 -6.08
CA TYR A 247 10.38 11.50 -7.43
C TYR A 247 10.39 12.80 -8.24
N LYS A 248 10.95 12.73 -9.44
CA LYS A 248 11.13 13.89 -10.32
C LYS A 248 10.71 13.57 -11.74
N LYS A 249 10.42 14.59 -12.53
CA LYS A 249 10.34 14.42 -13.99
C LYS A 249 11.71 14.10 -14.58
N ASP A 250 11.73 13.48 -15.74
CA ASP A 250 12.94 13.37 -16.54
C ASP A 250 13.54 14.79 -16.81
N PRO A 251 14.86 14.99 -16.66
CA PRO A 251 15.49 16.30 -16.83
C PRO A 251 15.33 16.89 -18.25
N THR A 252 15.07 16.04 -19.26
CA THR A 252 14.81 16.45 -20.64
C THR A 252 13.38 16.92 -20.88
N LYS A 253 12.51 16.78 -19.87
CA LYS A 253 11.09 17.14 -19.92
C LYS A 253 10.84 18.43 -19.14
N SER A 254 9.70 19.07 -19.37
CA SER A 254 9.29 20.28 -18.67
C SER A 254 7.83 20.17 -18.27
N PHE A 255 7.49 20.75 -17.12
CA PHE A 255 6.11 20.97 -16.73
C PHE A 255 5.53 22.17 -17.49
N THR A 256 4.23 22.15 -17.69
CA THR A 256 3.47 23.21 -18.36
C THR A 256 2.29 23.66 -17.50
N ASP A 257 1.95 24.93 -17.58
CA ASP A 257 0.77 25.51 -16.92
C ASP A 257 -0.22 25.98 -18.00
N ASP A 258 -0.81 25.02 -18.71
CA ASP A 258 -1.76 25.25 -19.81
C ASP A 258 -3.20 24.85 -19.43
N GLY A 259 -3.42 24.49 -18.17
CA GLY A 259 -4.71 24.02 -17.65
C GLY A 259 -5.08 22.60 -18.07
N VAL A 260 -4.17 21.83 -18.67
CA VAL A 260 -4.39 20.45 -19.12
C VAL A 260 -3.49 19.49 -18.35
N SER A 261 -4.09 18.44 -17.75
CA SER A 261 -3.30 17.40 -17.08
C SER A 261 -2.64 16.50 -18.11
N GLN A 262 -1.31 16.49 -18.12
CA GLN A 262 -0.54 15.66 -19.04
C GLN A 262 0.60 14.89 -18.37
N ASN A 263 0.89 13.74 -18.99
CA ASN A 263 1.99 12.90 -18.57
C ASN A 263 3.30 13.46 -19.12
N VAL A 264 4.17 13.96 -18.24
CA VAL A 264 5.48 14.49 -18.64
C VAL A 264 6.54 13.39 -18.79
N GLY A 265 6.15 12.12 -18.70
CA GLY A 265 6.99 10.96 -18.99
C GLY A 265 7.34 10.13 -17.74
N PRO A 266 8.33 9.23 -17.86
CA PRO A 266 8.80 8.44 -16.73
C PRO A 266 9.40 9.33 -15.65
N ALA A 267 9.06 9.00 -14.40
CA ALA A 267 9.73 9.60 -13.26
C ALA A 267 11.17 9.07 -13.16
N ILE A 268 12.01 9.88 -12.52
CA ILE A 268 13.33 9.47 -12.03
C ILE A 268 13.39 9.65 -10.51
N LEU A 269 14.29 8.92 -9.86
CA LEU A 269 14.67 9.17 -8.47
C LEU A 269 15.79 10.22 -8.43
N GLY A 270 15.63 11.25 -7.62
CA GLY A 270 16.63 12.30 -7.46
C GLY A 270 16.77 12.79 -6.03
N THR A 271 17.60 13.82 -5.86
CA THR A 271 18.00 14.35 -4.54
C THR A 271 17.65 15.82 -4.30
N SER A 272 16.96 16.44 -5.26
CA SER A 272 16.59 17.85 -5.24
C SER A 272 15.19 18.03 -5.80
N PRO A 273 14.44 19.06 -5.35
CA PRO A 273 13.11 19.33 -5.88
C PRO A 273 13.17 19.72 -7.36
N ASP A 274 12.09 19.44 -8.09
CA ASP A 274 11.86 20.03 -9.40
C ASP A 274 11.48 21.51 -9.28
N THR A 275 11.69 22.26 -10.36
CA THR A 275 11.14 23.60 -10.52
C THR A 275 9.81 23.53 -11.24
N PHE A 276 8.80 24.19 -10.69
CA PHE A 276 7.45 24.20 -11.21
C PHE A 276 7.12 25.55 -11.89
N PRO A 277 6.24 25.59 -12.91
CA PRO A 277 5.85 26.83 -13.57
C PRO A 277 5.24 27.86 -12.61
N SER A 278 5.43 29.15 -12.91
CA SER A 278 4.79 30.23 -12.16
C SER A 278 3.29 30.30 -12.47
N GLY A 279 2.44 30.26 -11.46
CA GLY A 279 0.97 30.28 -11.63
C GLY A 279 0.29 28.95 -11.36
N TRP A 280 1.07 27.88 -11.15
CA TRP A 280 0.53 26.54 -10.91
C TRP A 280 -0.41 26.51 -9.70
N ASP A 281 -1.71 26.28 -9.97
CA ASP A 281 -2.70 26.09 -8.91
C ASP A 281 -2.53 24.70 -8.30
N GLU A 282 -1.78 24.72 -7.21
CA GLU A 282 -1.48 23.63 -6.31
C GLU A 282 -2.73 22.99 -5.66
N ASN A 283 -3.94 23.56 -5.81
CA ASN A 283 -5.18 22.98 -5.30
C ASN A 283 -5.97 22.18 -6.34
N THR A 284 -5.48 22.08 -7.58
CA THR A 284 -6.19 21.38 -8.66
C THR A 284 -5.60 20.00 -8.93
N THR A 285 -6.47 19.06 -9.29
CA THR A 285 -6.07 17.71 -9.73
C THR A 285 -5.72 17.67 -11.23
N THR A 286 -5.69 18.81 -11.91
CA THR A 286 -5.50 18.93 -13.37
C THR A 286 -4.06 19.22 -13.76
N GLN A 287 -3.11 19.06 -12.84
CA GLN A 287 -1.70 19.32 -13.13
C GLN A 287 -1.00 18.12 -13.76
N ASP A 288 0.14 18.41 -14.38
CA ASP A 288 1.05 17.42 -14.95
C ASP A 288 1.43 16.35 -13.93
N TYR A 289 1.70 15.15 -14.46
CA TYR A 289 2.05 13.99 -13.68
C TYR A 289 3.13 13.17 -14.37
N VAL A 290 3.76 12.27 -13.62
CA VAL A 290 4.72 11.28 -14.12
C VAL A 290 4.18 9.87 -13.92
N THR A 291 4.61 8.96 -14.80
CA THR A 291 4.26 7.53 -14.73
C THR A 291 5.41 6.66 -15.22
N ASN A 292 5.66 5.52 -14.58
CA ASN A 292 6.55 4.48 -15.05
C ASN A 292 5.71 3.24 -15.38
N SER A 293 5.37 3.08 -16.66
CA SER A 293 4.52 1.98 -17.16
C SER A 293 5.17 0.60 -17.09
N SER A 294 6.47 0.54 -16.80
CA SER A 294 7.23 -0.67 -16.52
C SER A 294 7.74 -0.66 -15.08
N MET A 295 8.18 -1.82 -14.59
CA MET A 295 8.80 -1.97 -13.26
C MET A 295 10.25 -1.43 -13.27
N SER A 296 10.41 -0.17 -13.65
CA SER A 296 11.70 0.51 -13.77
C SER A 296 11.62 1.95 -13.28
N LEU A 297 12.73 2.44 -12.75
CA LEU A 297 12.90 3.82 -12.32
C LEU A 297 14.35 4.22 -12.60
N ALA A 298 14.57 5.25 -13.41
CA ALA A 298 15.91 5.79 -13.63
C ALA A 298 16.33 6.64 -12.42
N TYR A 299 17.63 6.76 -12.17
CA TYR A 299 18.17 7.53 -11.05
C TYR A 299 19.03 8.68 -11.57
N GLU A 300 19.05 9.81 -10.85
CA GLU A 300 20.03 10.86 -11.07
C GLU A 300 21.46 10.28 -11.03
N SER A 301 22.35 10.83 -11.86
CA SER A 301 23.74 10.34 -11.93
C SER A 301 24.41 10.36 -10.56
N GLY A 302 25.02 9.22 -10.18
CA GLY A 302 25.70 9.05 -8.89
C GLY A 302 24.77 8.72 -7.71
N LEU A 303 23.44 8.73 -7.89
CA LEU A 303 22.51 8.32 -6.83
C LEU A 303 22.47 6.80 -6.72
N THR A 304 22.83 6.30 -5.54
CA THR A 304 22.55 4.92 -5.12
C THR A 304 21.39 4.96 -4.12
N PRO A 305 20.25 4.31 -4.39
CA PRO A 305 19.14 4.30 -3.45
C PRO A 305 19.56 3.69 -2.10
N PRO A 306 19.24 4.33 -0.96
CA PRO A 306 19.50 3.74 0.34
C PRO A 306 18.66 2.47 0.54
N THR A 307 19.12 1.56 1.38
CA THR A 307 18.47 0.25 1.61
C THR A 307 17.01 0.36 2.04
N ILE A 308 16.66 1.41 2.80
CA ILE A 308 15.28 1.71 3.22
C ILE A 308 14.34 1.94 2.02
N ALA A 309 14.84 2.46 0.90
CA ALA A 309 14.05 2.64 -0.31
C ALA A 309 13.61 1.29 -0.89
N TYR A 310 14.45 0.26 -0.82
CA TYR A 310 14.08 -1.10 -1.21
C TYR A 310 13.12 -1.73 -0.19
N ALA A 311 13.39 -1.59 1.11
CA ALA A 311 12.54 -2.15 2.17
C ALA A 311 11.09 -1.63 2.12
N LEU A 312 10.91 -0.36 1.74
CA LEU A 312 9.60 0.28 1.61
C LEU A 312 9.03 0.21 0.18
N GLY A 313 9.72 -0.42 -0.76
CA GLY A 313 9.31 -0.53 -2.16
C GLY A 313 9.14 0.83 -2.83
N LEU A 314 10.04 1.77 -2.52
CA LEU A 314 10.13 3.13 -3.09
C LEU A 314 10.99 3.20 -4.35
N VAL A 315 11.64 2.08 -4.67
CA VAL A 315 12.33 1.81 -5.93
C VAL A 315 11.97 0.39 -6.39
N PRO A 316 12.15 0.06 -7.69
CA PRO A 316 11.89 -1.27 -8.20
C PRO A 316 12.63 -2.36 -7.42
N ILE A 317 11.90 -3.41 -7.03
CA ILE A 317 12.49 -4.58 -6.37
C ILE A 317 13.22 -5.43 -7.43
N PRO A 318 14.49 -5.82 -7.21
CA PRO A 318 15.25 -6.59 -8.19
C PRO A 318 14.52 -7.87 -8.64
N GLY A 319 14.54 -8.14 -9.95
CA GLY A 319 13.95 -9.33 -10.56
C GLY A 319 12.42 -9.28 -10.74
N VAL A 320 11.74 -8.25 -10.23
CA VAL A 320 10.33 -7.99 -10.52
C VAL A 320 10.23 -7.29 -11.87
N THR A 321 9.41 -7.81 -12.77
CA THR A 321 9.26 -7.29 -14.14
C THR A 321 7.82 -6.93 -14.49
N LYS A 322 6.85 -7.49 -13.77
CA LYS A 322 5.44 -7.28 -14.06
C LYS A 322 4.95 -5.93 -13.55
N GLY A 323 4.30 -5.22 -14.47
CA GLY A 323 3.50 -4.04 -14.22
C GLY A 323 4.25 -2.73 -14.12
N ALA A 324 3.52 -1.69 -13.72
CA ALA A 324 4.02 -0.33 -13.58
C ALA A 324 4.68 -0.13 -12.21
N PHE A 325 5.83 0.55 -12.17
CA PHE A 325 6.44 0.96 -10.90
C PHE A 325 5.73 2.18 -10.30
N LEU A 326 5.47 3.21 -11.10
CA LEU A 326 4.72 4.41 -10.70
C LEU A 326 3.55 4.58 -11.64
N ASP A 327 2.35 4.32 -11.15
CA ASP A 327 1.17 4.36 -12.00
C ASP A 327 0.74 5.80 -12.33
N TYR A 328 0.78 6.67 -11.32
CA TYR A 328 0.44 8.08 -11.42
C TYR A 328 1.02 8.82 -10.22
N VAL A 329 1.84 9.85 -10.47
CA VAL A 329 2.32 10.76 -9.42
C VAL A 329 2.19 12.19 -9.91
N GLN A 330 1.34 12.97 -9.25
CA GLN A 330 1.41 14.43 -9.35
C GLN A 330 2.54 14.90 -8.44
N LEU A 331 3.57 15.48 -9.07
CA LEU A 331 4.76 15.94 -8.36
C LEU A 331 4.57 17.31 -7.72
N ALA A 332 3.49 18.02 -8.03
CA ALA A 332 3.10 19.22 -7.29
C ALA A 332 1.66 19.18 -6.85
N GLY A 333 1.38 20.04 -5.88
CA GLY A 333 0.11 20.16 -5.22
C GLY A 333 0.32 20.53 -3.75
N LYS A 334 -0.63 21.32 -3.23
CA LYS A 334 -0.64 21.82 -1.85
C LYS A 334 -0.97 20.71 -0.86
N ASN A 335 -1.69 19.69 -1.35
CA ASN A 335 -1.95 18.46 -0.62
C ASN A 335 -0.95 17.40 -1.08
N PRO A 336 -0.21 16.79 -0.14
CA PRO A 336 0.68 15.71 -0.50
C PRO A 336 -0.16 14.55 -1.08
N ALA A 337 0.22 14.08 -2.25
CA ALA A 337 -0.44 12.96 -2.87
C ALA A 337 -0.22 11.73 -1.99
N GLN A 338 -1.30 11.06 -1.59
CA GLN A 338 -1.25 9.96 -0.64
C GLN A 338 -0.99 8.64 -1.35
N ASN A 339 -0.15 7.80 -0.73
CA ASN A 339 0.18 6.51 -1.30
C ASN A 339 -1.06 5.63 -1.40
N ARG A 340 -1.28 5.11 -2.60
CA ARG A 340 -2.18 4.00 -2.87
C ARG A 340 -1.50 2.97 -3.76
N ALA A 341 -1.72 1.68 -3.52
CA ALA A 341 -1.46 0.70 -4.58
C ALA A 341 -2.59 0.80 -5.59
N ARG A 342 -2.23 1.06 -6.86
CA ARG A 342 -3.11 0.72 -7.98
C ARG A 342 -2.88 -0.74 -8.35
N PRO A 343 -3.92 -1.58 -8.36
CA PRO A 343 -3.89 -2.73 -9.24
C PRO A 343 -4.15 -2.23 -10.66
N ASP A 344 -3.11 -2.20 -11.49
CA ASP A 344 -3.32 -1.93 -12.92
C ASP A 344 -4.16 -3.07 -13.53
N TRP A 345 -5.03 -2.69 -14.47
CA TRP A 345 -5.98 -3.56 -15.16
C TRP A 345 -5.31 -4.42 -16.25
N SER A 346 -4.03 -4.15 -16.54
CA SER A 346 -3.25 -4.86 -17.55
C SER A 346 -2.02 -5.59 -16.99
N SER A 347 -1.76 -5.47 -15.69
CA SER A 347 -0.60 -6.08 -15.04
C SER A 347 -0.81 -6.29 -13.53
N ASN A 348 -0.39 -7.43 -12.98
CA ASN A 348 -0.39 -7.65 -11.54
C ASN A 348 0.70 -6.75 -10.93
N VAL A 349 0.32 -5.56 -10.47
CA VAL A 349 1.26 -4.64 -9.83
C VAL A 349 1.41 -5.04 -8.36
N VAL A 350 2.41 -5.87 -8.09
CA VAL A 350 2.71 -6.31 -6.71
C VAL A 350 3.44 -5.23 -5.92
N PHE A 351 4.34 -4.49 -6.58
CA PHE A 351 5.24 -3.53 -5.91
C PHE A 351 5.05 -2.08 -6.31
N GLY A 352 4.24 -1.80 -7.33
CA GLY A 352 4.07 -0.44 -7.81
C GLY A 352 3.39 0.48 -6.79
N LEU A 353 3.53 1.77 -7.08
CA LEU A 353 3.07 2.90 -6.30
C LEU A 353 2.14 3.72 -7.17
N GLY A 354 1.06 4.21 -6.58
CA GLY A 354 0.22 5.25 -7.15
C GLY A 354 -0.02 6.31 -6.10
N PHE A 355 -0.20 7.55 -6.51
CA PHE A 355 -0.51 8.63 -5.59
C PHE A 355 -1.73 9.38 -6.08
N SER A 356 -2.73 9.58 -5.22
CA SER A 356 -3.98 10.23 -5.65
C SER A 356 -4.79 10.73 -4.47
N HIS A 357 -5.87 11.42 -4.80
CA HIS A 357 -6.87 11.95 -3.89
C HIS A 357 -8.21 11.20 -3.99
N SER A 358 -8.36 10.26 -4.93
CA SER A 358 -9.64 9.56 -5.15
C SER A 358 -9.93 8.50 -4.07
N PRO A 359 -11.20 8.35 -3.64
CA PRO A 359 -11.57 7.32 -2.68
C PRO A 359 -11.09 5.91 -3.05
N SER A 360 -10.61 5.16 -2.06
CA SER A 360 -10.01 3.83 -2.22
C SER A 360 -10.40 2.92 -1.04
N ASN A 361 -10.06 1.63 -1.12
CA ASN A 361 -10.25 0.68 -0.02
C ASN A 361 -9.10 0.73 0.99
N ALA A 362 -9.26 0.04 2.11
CA ALA A 362 -8.26 -0.02 3.17
C ALA A 362 -8.12 -1.45 3.71
N PHE A 363 -6.95 -1.72 4.29
CA PHE A 363 -6.74 -2.80 5.26
C PHE A 363 -6.48 -2.17 6.63
N VAL A 364 -6.84 -2.91 7.68
CA VAL A 364 -6.56 -2.51 9.07
C VAL A 364 -5.44 -3.39 9.60
N VAL A 365 -4.46 -2.78 10.26
CA VAL A 365 -3.39 -3.49 10.95
C VAL A 365 -3.50 -3.22 12.44
N TRP A 366 -3.04 -4.19 13.22
CA TRP A 366 -2.82 -4.05 14.64
C TRP A 366 -1.40 -4.51 14.97
N ALA A 367 -0.65 -3.63 15.62
CA ALA A 367 0.67 -3.91 16.15
C ALA A 367 0.68 -3.49 17.63
N LEU A 368 1.19 -4.35 18.51
CA LEU A 368 1.43 -4.04 19.92
C LEU A 368 2.89 -3.74 20.17
#